data_AF-A0A968D695-F1
#
_entry.id   AF-A0A968D695-F1
#
_cell.length_a   1.000
_cell.length_b   1.000
_cell.length_c   1.000
_cell.angle_alpha   90.00
_cell.angle_beta   90.00
_cell.angle_gamma   90.00
#
_symmetry.space_group_name_H-M   'P 1'
#
loop_
_entity.id
_entity.type
_entity.pdbx_description
1 polymer ?
#
loop_
_entity_poly.entity_id
_entity_poly.type
_entity_poly.pdbx_seq_one_letter_code
_entity_poly.pdbx_strand_id
1 'polypeptide(L)'
;MTDIVISWWRVSEIAHCESTWPFALTHADLNGDGVEDLVVANSLNDNVSILFGLRDGTFTVMFTYQAGWQAVSVVTADVDFDNETDIFTANQDDSTIAVLKNDGPAYSTRLTLYNSPPGQFRCRRRFHRRMSHRHGGGDNTQKSPLL
;
A
#
# COMPACT_ATOMS: atom_id res chain seq x y z
N MET A 1 0.85 56.16 11.13
CA MET A 1 1.01 56.26 12.60
C MET A 1 -0.37 55.88 13.16
N THR A 2 -0.67 54.68 13.65
CA THR A 2 0.12 53.59 14.26
C THR A 2 -0.77 52.33 14.28
N ASP A 3 -0.14 51.17 14.04
CA ASP A 3 -0.39 49.80 14.55
C ASP A 3 -1.74 49.12 14.28
N ILE A 4 -1.79 48.06 13.44
CA ILE A 4 -1.37 46.66 13.71
C ILE A 4 -2.11 46.10 14.93
N VAL A 5 -3.12 45.23 14.70
CA VAL A 5 -3.10 43.78 15.02
C VAL A 5 -4.21 43.07 14.22
N ILE A 6 -3.90 42.57 13.02
CA ILE A 6 -4.65 41.45 12.41
C ILE A 6 -3.72 40.24 12.54
N SER A 7 -3.69 39.63 13.71
CA SER A 7 -2.92 38.41 13.98
C SER A 7 -3.81 37.34 14.58
N TRP A 8 -4.68 36.77 13.75
CA TRP A 8 -5.50 35.61 14.14
C TRP A 8 -5.64 34.62 12.98
N TRP A 9 -4.55 34.23 12.31
CA TRP A 9 -4.53 33.01 11.49
C TRP A 9 -3.13 32.38 11.54
N ARG A 10 -2.67 32.01 12.74
CA ARG A 10 -1.55 31.07 12.87
C ARG A 10 -2.14 29.66 12.75
N VAL A 11 -1.81 29.02 11.63
CA VAL A 11 -1.55 27.58 11.48
C VAL A 11 -2.06 26.71 12.64
N SER A 12 -3.28 26.17 12.53
CA SER A 12 -3.70 24.89 13.13
C SER A 12 -5.22 24.73 13.05
N GLU A 13 -5.77 24.32 11.91
CA GLU A 13 -7.00 23.53 11.83
C GLU A 13 -7.34 23.25 10.36
N ILE A 14 -6.62 22.30 9.77
CA ILE A 14 -7.24 21.44 8.74
C ILE A 14 -7.06 20.01 9.23
N ALA A 15 -7.71 19.71 10.35
CA ALA A 15 -8.01 18.35 10.75
C ALA A 15 -9.53 18.24 10.71
N HIS A 16 -10.07 17.73 9.60
CA HIS A 16 -11.46 17.32 9.55
C HIS A 16 -11.69 16.30 10.68
N CYS A 17 -12.57 16.64 11.61
CA CYS A 17 -12.90 15.84 12.80
C CYS A 17 -13.82 14.64 12.45
N GLU A 18 -13.44 13.86 11.47
CA GLU A 18 -13.66 12.42 11.47
C GLU A 18 -12.33 11.86 11.95
N SER A 19 -12.27 11.10 13.04
CA SER A 19 -11.01 10.60 13.62
C SER A 19 -10.22 9.82 12.56
N THR A 20 -9.35 10.49 11.81
CA THR A 20 -8.47 9.87 10.82
C THR A 20 -7.38 9.17 11.62
N TRP A 21 -7.21 7.87 11.40
CA TRP A 21 -6.10 7.11 11.99
C TRP A 21 -5.01 6.92 10.92
N PRO A 22 -4.20 7.96 10.65
CA PRO A 22 -3.18 7.89 9.62
C PRO A 22 -2.15 6.84 10.01
N PHE A 23 -1.96 5.85 9.14
CA PHE A 23 -1.05 4.74 9.40
C PHE A 23 0.17 4.78 8.48
N ALA A 24 -0.06 5.14 7.22
CA ALA A 24 0.98 5.25 6.20
C ALA A 24 0.72 6.47 5.30
N LEU A 25 1.78 6.98 4.68
CA LEU A 25 1.69 8.04 3.68
C LEU A 25 2.68 7.81 2.53
N THR A 26 2.38 8.39 1.38
CA THR A 26 3.28 8.52 0.23
C THR A 26 3.10 9.91 -0.40
N HIS A 27 3.94 10.23 -1.39
CA HIS A 27 3.87 11.47 -2.17
C HIS A 27 3.96 11.18 -3.67
N ALA A 28 3.37 12.07 -4.46
CA ALA A 28 3.54 12.18 -5.91
C ALA A 28 2.86 13.47 -6.39
N ASP A 29 3.22 13.97 -7.57
CA ASP A 29 2.43 14.97 -8.29
C ASP A 29 1.18 14.29 -8.89
N LEU A 30 0.04 14.46 -8.23
CA LEU A 30 -1.21 13.76 -8.55
C LEU A 30 -2.10 14.56 -9.48
N ASN A 31 -1.89 15.87 -9.55
CA ASN A 31 -2.70 16.79 -10.35
C ASN A 31 -1.94 17.41 -11.54
N GLY A 32 -0.65 17.08 -11.70
CA GLY A 32 0.20 17.49 -12.81
C GLY A 32 0.67 18.94 -12.75
N ASP A 33 0.63 19.59 -11.59
CA ASP A 33 1.03 20.99 -11.43
C ASP A 33 2.52 21.18 -11.12
N GLY A 34 3.27 20.09 -10.98
CA GLY A 34 4.69 20.07 -10.65
C GLY A 34 4.98 20.31 -9.17
N VAL A 35 3.99 20.19 -8.28
CA VAL A 35 4.12 20.24 -6.82
C VAL A 35 3.78 18.85 -6.27
N GLU A 36 4.56 18.40 -5.28
CA GLU A 36 4.30 17.12 -4.62
C GLU A 36 3.04 17.18 -3.75
N ASP A 37 2.12 16.27 -3.98
CA ASP A 37 0.92 16.04 -3.19
C ASP A 37 1.15 14.89 -2.19
N LEU A 38 0.30 14.78 -1.18
CA LEU A 38 0.34 13.70 -0.19
C LEU A 38 -0.86 12.77 -0.30
N VAL A 39 -0.60 11.48 -0.16
CA VAL A 39 -1.63 10.45 0.00
C VAL A 39 -1.45 9.81 1.36
N VAL A 40 -2.52 9.75 2.15
CA VAL A 40 -2.52 9.23 3.53
C VAL A 40 -3.50 8.09 3.64
N ALA A 41 -3.05 6.91 4.07
CA ALA A 41 -3.91 5.79 4.40
C ALA A 41 -4.44 5.92 5.82
N ASN A 42 -5.77 6.00 5.97
CA ASN A 42 -6.46 6.14 7.24
C ASN A 42 -7.07 4.80 7.64
N SER A 43 -6.29 4.02 8.39
CA SER A 43 -6.58 2.61 8.64
C SER A 43 -7.85 2.33 9.46
N LEU A 44 -8.33 3.22 10.34
CA LEU A 44 -9.63 3.03 11.04
C LEU A 44 -10.83 3.58 10.27
N ASN A 45 -10.59 4.30 9.18
CA ASN A 45 -11.64 4.96 8.39
C ASN A 45 -11.81 4.30 7.01
N ASP A 46 -11.04 3.24 6.74
CA ASP A 46 -11.06 2.44 5.53
C ASP A 46 -10.94 3.27 4.25
N ASN A 47 -10.22 4.38 4.34
CA ASN A 47 -10.11 5.36 3.27
C ASN A 47 -8.67 5.88 3.13
N VAL A 48 -8.43 6.56 2.01
CA VAL A 48 -7.24 7.38 1.79
C VAL A 48 -7.63 8.85 1.68
N SER A 49 -6.83 9.72 2.26
CA SER A 49 -6.94 11.17 2.07
C SER A 49 -5.89 11.63 1.06
N ILE A 50 -6.28 12.55 0.18
CA ILE A 50 -5.37 13.26 -0.71
C ILE A 50 -5.27 14.71 -0.29
N LEU A 51 -4.05 15.19 -0.10
CA LEU A 51 -3.74 16.57 0.23
C LEU A 51 -2.90 17.17 -0.90
N PHE A 52 -3.43 18.16 -1.61
CA PHE A 52 -2.68 18.81 -2.67
C PHE A 52 -1.67 19.80 -2.10
N GLY A 53 -0.44 19.69 -2.59
CA GLY A 53 0.65 20.58 -2.26
C GLY A 53 0.43 21.96 -2.86
N LEU A 54 0.86 22.98 -2.12
CA LEU A 54 0.90 24.35 -2.59
C LEU A 54 2.35 24.79 -2.71
N ARG A 55 2.64 25.70 -3.63
CA ARG A 55 4.01 26.20 -3.91
C ARG A 55 4.67 26.92 -2.74
N ASP A 56 3.93 27.18 -1.68
CA ASP A 56 4.42 27.76 -0.43
C ASP A 56 4.76 26.71 0.64
N GLY A 57 4.67 25.41 0.30
CA GLY A 57 4.95 24.30 1.20
C GLY A 57 3.78 23.95 2.13
N THR A 58 2.61 24.54 1.91
CA THR A 58 1.38 24.17 2.63
C THR A 58 0.58 23.14 1.82
N PHE A 59 -0.45 22.56 2.45
CA PHE A 59 -1.29 21.52 1.83
C PHE A 59 -2.77 21.84 2.02
N THR A 60 -3.59 21.55 1.02
CA THR A 60 -5.04 21.59 1.12
C THR A 60 -5.62 20.19 1.03
N VAL A 61 -6.44 19.80 2.02
CA VAL A 61 -7.17 18.52 1.96
C VAL A 61 -8.25 18.65 0.90
N MET A 62 -8.26 17.72 -0.05
CA MET A 62 -9.16 17.83 -1.19
C MET A 62 -10.18 16.70 -1.22
N PHE A 63 -9.74 15.46 -1.04
CA PHE A 63 -10.62 14.32 -1.23
C PHE A 63 -10.30 13.17 -0.28
N THR A 64 -11.34 12.43 0.10
CA THR A 64 -11.20 11.11 0.71
C THR A 64 -11.82 10.09 -0.21
N TYR A 65 -11.11 8.98 -0.42
CA TYR A 65 -11.54 7.89 -1.28
C TYR A 65 -11.58 6.61 -0.49
N GLN A 66 -12.65 5.84 -0.67
CA GLN A 66 -12.75 4.51 -0.09
C GLN A 66 -11.63 3.63 -0.68
N ALA A 67 -10.94 2.93 0.22
CA ALA A 67 -9.93 1.96 -0.14
C ALA A 67 -10.50 0.57 0.14
N GLY A 68 -10.00 -0.10 1.17
CA GLY A 68 -10.65 -1.28 1.77
C GLY A 68 -10.34 -1.31 3.28
N TRP A 69 -10.82 -2.34 3.96
CA TRP A 69 -10.75 -2.38 5.42
C TRP A 69 -9.32 -2.44 5.93
N GLN A 70 -8.99 -1.52 6.83
CA GLN A 70 -7.68 -1.39 7.46
C GLN A 70 -6.54 -1.23 6.44
N ALA A 71 -6.57 -0.14 5.66
CA ALA A 71 -5.48 0.23 4.78
C ALA A 71 -4.19 0.52 5.57
N VAL A 72 -3.18 -0.36 5.48
CA VAL A 72 -1.92 -0.28 6.24
C VAL A 72 -0.70 0.11 5.42
N SER A 73 -0.85 0.15 4.10
CA SER A 73 0.20 0.60 3.19
C SER A 73 -0.43 1.33 2.03
N VAL A 74 0.28 2.34 1.53
CA VAL A 74 -0.10 3.11 0.33
C VAL A 74 1.13 3.33 -0.54
N VAL A 75 0.97 3.17 -1.86
CA VAL A 75 1.99 3.47 -2.87
C VAL A 75 1.35 4.13 -4.08
N THR A 76 2.15 4.83 -4.87
CA THR A 76 1.76 5.54 -6.08
C THR A 76 2.52 5.03 -7.30
N ALA A 77 1.84 4.89 -8.43
CA ALA A 77 2.44 4.51 -9.72
C ALA A 77 1.45 4.75 -10.86
N ASP A 78 1.95 5.08 -12.05
CA ASP A 78 1.18 5.00 -13.30
C ASP A 78 1.19 3.53 -13.78
N VAL A 79 0.06 2.82 -13.66
CA VAL A 79 0.00 1.37 -13.99
C VAL A 79 -0.53 1.07 -15.39
N ASP A 80 -1.27 1.99 -15.99
CA ASP A 80 -1.83 1.83 -17.34
C ASP A 80 -1.17 2.71 -18.40
N PHE A 81 -0.10 3.42 -18.03
CA PHE A 81 0.76 4.23 -18.89
C PHE A 81 0.01 5.40 -19.53
N ASP A 82 -0.97 5.95 -18.83
CA ASP A 82 -1.71 7.13 -19.27
C ASP A 82 -1.09 8.46 -18.80
N ASN A 83 0.04 8.37 -18.08
CA ASN A 83 0.78 9.49 -17.51
C ASN A 83 0.03 10.23 -16.39
N GLU A 84 -0.96 9.57 -15.78
CA GLU A 84 -1.59 9.98 -14.54
C GLU A 84 -1.19 9.04 -13.39
N THR A 85 -0.92 9.59 -12.20
CA THR A 85 -0.44 8.78 -11.07
C THR A 85 -1.62 8.09 -10.38
N ASP A 86 -1.64 6.76 -10.35
CA ASP A 86 -2.63 5.98 -9.59
C ASP A 86 -2.19 5.74 -8.14
N ILE A 87 -3.17 5.40 -7.29
CA ILE A 87 -2.96 5.09 -5.88
C ILE A 87 -3.32 3.62 -5.60
N PHE A 88 -2.45 2.93 -4.86
CA PHE A 88 -2.65 1.55 -4.44
C PHE A 88 -2.63 1.46 -2.92
N THR A 89 -3.53 0.68 -2.33
CA THR A 89 -3.47 0.36 -0.90
C THR A 89 -3.46 -1.14 -0.65
N ALA A 90 -2.78 -1.55 0.42
CA ALA A 90 -2.92 -2.88 0.98
C ALA A 90 -3.86 -2.83 2.18
N ASN A 91 -4.96 -3.58 2.12
CA ASN A 91 -6.05 -3.56 3.09
C ASN A 91 -5.95 -4.83 3.94
N GLN A 92 -5.49 -4.69 5.19
CA GLN A 92 -5.12 -5.83 6.03
C GLN A 92 -6.33 -6.70 6.39
N ASP A 93 -7.43 -6.09 6.81
CA ASP A 93 -8.62 -6.83 7.28
C ASP A 93 -9.45 -7.37 6.11
N ASP A 94 -9.47 -6.68 4.97
CA ASP A 94 -10.15 -7.14 3.76
C ASP A 94 -9.32 -8.19 2.98
N SER A 95 -8.01 -8.31 3.26
CA SER A 95 -7.08 -9.17 2.50
C SER A 95 -7.07 -8.87 0.99
N THR A 96 -7.31 -7.59 0.66
CA THR A 96 -7.36 -7.07 -0.71
C THR A 96 -6.28 -6.02 -0.95
N ILE A 97 -6.01 -5.78 -2.23
CA ILE A 97 -5.36 -4.56 -2.70
C ILE A 97 -6.44 -3.71 -3.37
N ALA A 98 -6.53 -2.44 -3.00
CA ALA A 98 -7.34 -1.46 -3.71
C ALA A 98 -6.50 -0.71 -4.73
N VAL A 99 -7.08 -0.43 -5.89
CA VAL A 99 -6.54 0.51 -6.88
C VAL A 99 -7.53 1.64 -7.04
N LEU A 100 -7.05 2.86 -6.87
CA LEU A 100 -7.75 4.10 -7.16
C LEU A 100 -7.09 4.70 -8.39
N LYS A 101 -7.78 4.60 -9.52
CA LYS A 101 -7.27 5.07 -10.80
C LYS A 101 -7.45 6.58 -10.95
N ASN A 102 -6.43 7.23 -11.49
CA ASN A 102 -6.51 8.62 -11.90
C ASN A 102 -6.87 8.65 -13.40
N ASP A 103 -8.12 8.99 -13.73
CA ASP A 103 -8.62 9.04 -15.12
C ASP A 103 -8.93 10.50 -15.55
N GLY A 104 -8.32 11.51 -14.90
CA GLY A 104 -8.46 12.94 -15.18
C GLY A 104 -8.57 13.82 -13.93
N PRO A 105 -9.28 14.97 -13.97
CA PRO A 105 -9.25 15.99 -12.89
C PRO A 105 -9.84 15.53 -11.53
N ALA A 106 -10.29 14.29 -11.43
CA ALA A 106 -10.66 13.64 -10.18
C ALA A 106 -10.43 12.13 -10.31
N TYR A 107 -9.97 11.48 -9.23
CA TYR A 107 -9.85 10.03 -9.19
C TYR A 107 -11.23 9.40 -9.43
N SER A 108 -11.28 8.51 -10.42
CA SER A 108 -12.44 7.67 -10.67
C SER A 108 -12.57 6.74 -9.48
N THR A 109 -13.74 6.73 -8.83
CA THR A 109 -14.04 5.88 -7.65
C THR A 109 -14.11 4.39 -7.98
N ARG A 110 -13.49 3.97 -9.08
CA ARG A 110 -13.43 2.58 -9.50
C ARG A 110 -12.37 1.84 -8.69
N LEU A 111 -12.75 1.55 -7.45
CA LEU A 111 -12.07 0.62 -6.58
C LEU A 111 -12.00 -0.75 -7.25
N THR A 112 -10.80 -1.14 -7.70
CA THR A 112 -10.56 -2.51 -8.15
C THR A 112 -9.91 -3.28 -7.00
N LEU A 113 -10.68 -4.19 -6.38
CA LEU A 113 -10.19 -5.07 -5.33
C LEU A 113 -9.57 -6.33 -5.93
N TYR A 114 -8.27 -6.51 -5.70
CA TYR A 114 -7.62 -7.78 -5.95
C TYR A 114 -7.59 -8.58 -4.65
N ASN A 115 -8.44 -9.60 -4.51
CA ASN A 115 -8.29 -10.57 -3.44
C ASN A 115 -7.01 -11.36 -3.66
N SER A 116 -6.25 -11.59 -2.60
CA SER A 116 -5.43 -12.80 -2.55
C SER A 116 -6.39 -13.98 -2.30
N PRO A 117 -6.56 -14.95 -3.22
CA PRO A 117 -7.31 -16.15 -2.88
C PRO A 117 -6.61 -16.81 -1.70
N PRO A 118 -7.30 -17.16 -0.61
CA PRO A 118 -6.66 -17.87 0.50
C PRO A 118 -6.02 -19.15 -0.05
N GLY A 119 -4.68 -19.19 -0.03
CA GLY A 119 -3.91 -20.41 -0.30
C GLY A 119 -3.11 -20.52 -1.60
N GLN A 120 -2.98 -19.49 -2.45
CA GLN A 120 -2.16 -19.62 -3.68
C GLN A 120 -0.69 -19.18 -3.58
N PHE A 121 -0.30 -18.38 -2.59
CA PHE A 121 1.12 -18.14 -2.32
C PHE A 121 1.68 -19.24 -1.42
N ARG A 122 1.81 -20.46 -1.95
CA ARG A 122 2.75 -21.41 -1.37
C ARG A 122 4.13 -20.83 -1.60
N CYS A 123 4.71 -20.19 -0.58
CA CYS A 123 6.14 -20.01 -0.48
C CYS A 123 6.77 -21.38 -0.72
N ARG A 124 7.24 -21.65 -1.94
CA ARG A 124 7.99 -22.86 -2.22
C ARG A 124 9.33 -22.66 -1.53
N ARG A 125 9.41 -23.05 -0.25
CA ARG A 125 10.69 -23.49 0.29
C ARG A 125 11.12 -24.63 -0.64
N ARG A 126 11.99 -24.33 -1.61
CA ARG A 126 12.82 -25.35 -2.25
C ARG A 126 13.65 -25.91 -1.10
N PHE A 127 13.14 -26.94 -0.45
CA PHE A 127 14.00 -27.88 0.22
C PHE A 127 14.91 -28.44 -0.88
N HIS A 128 16.13 -27.92 -0.98
CA HIS A 128 17.18 -28.66 -1.67
C HIS A 128 17.25 -30.00 -0.96
N ARG A 129 16.73 -31.06 -1.61
CA ARG A 129 17.05 -32.43 -1.24
C ARG A 129 18.58 -32.50 -1.25
N ARG A 130 19.21 -32.62 -0.08
CA ARG A 130 20.59 -33.10 -0.01
C ARG A 130 20.60 -34.43 -0.75
N MET A 131 21.32 -34.50 -1.86
CA MET A 131 21.64 -35.77 -2.50
C MET A 131 22.46 -36.57 -1.48
N SER A 132 21.90 -37.65 -0.92
CA SER A 132 22.72 -38.62 -0.21
C SER A 132 23.49 -39.42 -1.26
N HIS A 133 24.81 -39.28 -1.28
CA HIS A 133 25.66 -40.20 -2.02
C HIS A 133 25.43 -41.63 -1.50
N ARG A 134 24.97 -42.52 -2.38
CA ARG A 134 25.05 -43.98 -2.16
C ARG A 134 26.52 -44.37 -2.26
N HIS A 135 27.08 -44.91 -1.18
CA HIS A 135 28.22 -45.81 -1.27
C HIS A 135 27.69 -47.24 -1.32
N GLY A 136 27.95 -47.91 -2.43
CA GLY A 136 27.80 -49.35 -2.55
C GLY A 136 29.12 -50.04 -2.23
N GLY A 137 29.03 -51.22 -1.61
CA GLY A 137 30.11 -52.20 -1.55
C GLY A 137 30.19 -52.94 -0.23
N GLY A 138 30.05 -54.27 -0.26
CA GLY A 138 30.62 -55.16 0.75
C GLY A 138 29.72 -56.28 1.27
N ASP A 139 29.75 -57.40 0.56
CA ASP A 139 29.24 -58.73 0.90
C ASP A 139 29.91 -59.36 2.14
N ASN A 140 29.19 -60.15 2.95
CA ASN A 140 29.47 -61.59 3.23
C ASN A 140 28.91 -62.18 4.54
N THR A 141 28.28 -63.36 4.36
CA THR A 141 28.20 -64.54 5.28
C THR A 141 27.35 -64.40 6.56
N GLN A 142 26.43 -65.32 6.88
CA GLN A 142 26.67 -66.76 7.05
C GLN A 142 25.48 -67.68 6.69
N LYS A 143 25.87 -68.93 6.43
CA LYS A 143 25.14 -70.11 5.95
C LYS A 143 24.10 -70.66 6.95
N SER A 144 23.06 -71.27 6.36
CA SER A 144 22.04 -72.21 6.90
C SER A 144 22.67 -73.49 7.53
N PRO A 145 21.94 -74.43 8.19
CA PRO A 145 20.89 -75.25 7.54
C PRO A 145 19.73 -75.86 8.39
N LEU A 146 18.63 -76.15 7.66
CA LEU A 146 17.76 -77.35 7.63
C LEU A 146 17.19 -78.00 8.91
N LEU A 147 15.86 -77.94 9.08
CA LEU A 147 14.89 -79.01 8.76
C LEU A 147 13.48 -78.41 8.66
#